data_AF-A0A1Y2GT65-F1
#
_entry.id   AF-A0A1Y2GT65-F1
#
_cell.length_a   1.000
_cell.length_b   1.000
_cell.length_c   1.000
_cell.angle_alpha   90.00
_cell.angle_beta   90.00
_cell.angle_gamma   90.00
#
_symmetry.space_group_name_H-M   'P 1'
#
loop_
_entity.id
_entity.type
_entity.pdbx_description
1 polymer ?
#
loop_
_entity_poly.entity_id
_entity_poly.type
_entity_poly.pdbx_seq_one_letter_code
_entity_poly.pdbx_strand_id
1 'polypeptide(L)'
;MFIRTSIIASATLALLASVAQVEAHSWADCVDWRPKDPQNPGFRDSDGECFGWARQYPMDKTPFAALDSSSPSRHYQQDHIANPVPCSNRRAGVEPGADETRQDPISKAYGGKFGAQPRVKAGDTMCVRWPAKNHAAKNEREKFVRINMPLELLDKDPDQKTFSNSTIATIPFKNCHGVESNPDAAPCGGCFPIPANLQTGNYVVQWRWELNEGEFYASCWDLAVTGTDPTAPGGNQTAPLPPPTPLGRSTSVFGNLAKNI
;
A
#
# COMPACT_ATOMS: atom_id res chain seq x y z
N MET A 1 60.72 -31.93 36.60
CA MET A 1 59.37 -32.11 37.15
C MET A 1 58.54 -30.92 36.66
N PHE A 2 57.67 -31.17 35.68
CA PHE A 2 56.86 -30.15 35.02
C PHE A 2 55.71 -29.73 35.94
N ILE A 3 55.55 -28.42 36.17
CA ILE A 3 54.29 -27.87 36.70
C ILE A 3 53.73 -26.95 35.63
N ARG A 4 52.65 -27.43 35.01
CA ARG A 4 51.78 -26.70 34.09
C ARG A 4 50.70 -25.97 34.88
N THR A 5 50.02 -25.05 34.18
CA THR A 5 48.62 -24.60 34.37
C THR A 5 48.39 -23.58 35.51
N SER A 6 47.67 -22.47 35.35
CA SER A 6 46.61 -22.14 34.38
C SER A 6 46.52 -20.61 34.17
N ILE A 7 46.49 -20.17 32.92
CA ILE A 7 45.99 -18.83 32.55
C ILE A 7 44.49 -19.01 32.32
N ILE A 8 43.67 -18.50 33.25
CA ILE A 8 42.22 -18.38 33.04
C ILE A 8 42.02 -17.14 32.17
N ALA A 9 41.97 -17.34 30.85
CA ALA A 9 41.47 -16.33 29.94
C ALA A 9 39.93 -16.37 29.98
N SER A 10 39.34 -15.47 30.75
CA SER A 10 37.89 -15.23 30.72
C SER A 10 37.53 -14.60 29.37
N ALA A 11 37.18 -15.45 28.40
CA ALA A 11 36.55 -15.00 27.16
C ALA A 11 35.10 -14.64 27.45
N THR A 12 34.85 -13.37 27.78
CA THR A 12 33.53 -12.75 27.70
C THR A 12 33.13 -12.73 26.22
N LEU A 13 32.52 -13.81 25.75
CA LEU A 13 31.78 -13.84 24.50
C LEU A 13 30.54 -12.96 24.72
N ALA A 14 30.69 -11.65 24.51
CA ALA A 14 29.58 -10.75 24.35
C ALA A 14 28.80 -11.25 23.13
N LEU A 15 27.79 -12.08 23.41
CA LEU A 15 26.73 -12.43 22.50
C LEU A 15 25.99 -11.13 22.22
N LEU A 16 26.56 -10.29 21.36
CA LEU A 16 25.83 -9.28 20.62
C LEU A 16 24.82 -10.07 19.80
N ALA A 17 23.68 -10.36 20.43
CA ALA A 17 22.45 -10.63 19.74
C ALA A 17 22.18 -9.38 18.91
N SER A 18 22.77 -9.35 17.72
CA SER A 18 22.26 -8.61 16.59
C SER A 18 20.85 -9.14 16.37
N VAL A 19 19.91 -8.64 17.16
CA VAL A 19 18.52 -8.57 16.78
C VAL A 19 18.56 -7.94 15.40
N ALA A 20 18.39 -8.78 14.37
CA ALA A 20 18.12 -8.27 13.04
C ALA A 20 16.99 -7.28 13.25
N GLN A 21 17.25 -6.00 12.97
CA GLN A 21 16.18 -5.02 12.96
C GLN A 21 15.25 -5.53 11.88
N VAL A 22 14.14 -6.14 12.31
CA VAL A 22 13.12 -6.62 11.42
C VAL A 22 12.51 -5.36 10.85
N GLU A 23 12.91 -5.00 9.63
CA GLU A 23 12.34 -3.87 8.92
C GLU A 23 10.86 -4.16 8.71
N ALA A 24 10.03 -3.36 9.36
CA ALA A 24 8.60 -3.62 9.46
C ALA A 24 7.81 -2.69 8.52
N HIS A 25 8.48 -2.22 7.47
CA HIS A 25 8.06 -1.09 6.66
C HIS A 25 7.34 -1.57 5.40
N SER A 26 6.04 -1.30 5.31
CA SER A 26 5.19 -1.74 4.20
C SER A 26 5.00 -0.63 3.15
N TRP A 27 4.59 -1.03 1.93
CA TRP A 27 4.35 -0.15 0.78
C TRP A 27 3.30 -0.76 -0.14
N ALA A 28 2.73 0.05 -1.05
CA ALA A 28 1.87 -0.50 -2.10
C ALA A 28 2.72 -1.21 -3.16
N ASP A 29 2.71 -2.54 -3.14
CA ASP A 29 3.40 -3.41 -4.10
C ASP A 29 2.69 -3.45 -5.46
N CYS A 30 1.36 -3.48 -5.41
CA CYS A 30 0.50 -3.39 -6.59
C CYS A 30 -0.69 -2.48 -6.31
N VAL A 31 -1.00 -1.57 -7.23
CA VAL A 31 -2.12 -0.62 -7.06
C VAL A 31 -3.31 -0.88 -7.99
N ASP A 32 -3.17 -1.76 -8.99
CA ASP A 32 -4.27 -2.33 -9.77
C ASP A 32 -4.16 -3.85 -9.73
N TRP A 33 -4.45 -4.42 -8.56
CA TRP A 33 -4.51 -5.86 -8.35
C TRP A 33 -5.85 -6.38 -8.86
N ARG A 34 -5.82 -7.39 -9.75
CA ARG A 34 -7.02 -8.00 -10.31
C ARG A 34 -7.17 -9.41 -9.76
N PRO A 35 -8.03 -9.63 -8.75
CA PRO A 35 -8.27 -10.96 -8.20
C PRO A 35 -8.99 -11.85 -9.22
N LYS A 36 -8.68 -13.15 -9.20
CA LYS A 36 -9.36 -14.17 -10.00
C LYS A 36 -10.80 -14.40 -9.53
N ASP A 37 -11.05 -14.25 -8.23
CA ASP A 37 -12.38 -14.21 -7.63
C ASP A 37 -12.64 -12.82 -7.02
N PRO A 38 -13.34 -11.92 -7.72
CA PRO A 38 -13.66 -10.59 -7.20
C PRO A 38 -14.61 -10.59 -5.99
N GLN A 39 -15.37 -11.67 -5.74
CA GLN A 39 -16.27 -11.75 -4.59
C GLN A 39 -15.52 -12.14 -3.32
N ASN A 40 -14.42 -12.87 -3.44
CA ASN A 40 -13.54 -13.27 -2.35
C ASN A 40 -12.08 -13.01 -2.75
N PRO A 41 -11.65 -11.73 -2.79
CA PRO A 41 -10.34 -11.38 -3.33
C PRO A 41 -9.23 -11.96 -2.47
N GLY A 42 -8.44 -12.86 -3.06
CA GLY A 42 -7.13 -13.25 -2.54
C GLY A 42 -6.02 -12.34 -3.09
N PHE A 43 -4.92 -12.26 -2.36
CA PHE A 43 -3.80 -11.35 -2.68
C PHE A 43 -2.48 -12.07 -2.96
N ARG A 44 -2.45 -13.41 -2.94
CA ARG A 44 -1.27 -14.17 -3.37
C ARG A 44 -1.15 -14.12 -4.89
N ASP A 45 0.05 -14.37 -5.41
CA ASP A 45 0.27 -14.52 -6.86
C ASP A 45 -0.59 -15.64 -7.49
N SER A 46 -1.02 -16.63 -6.69
CA SER A 46 -1.97 -17.64 -7.14
C SER A 46 -3.40 -17.12 -7.34
N ASP A 47 -3.75 -15.99 -6.72
CA ASP A 47 -5.12 -15.52 -6.54
C ASP A 47 -5.47 -14.34 -7.44
N GLY A 48 -4.50 -13.78 -8.16
CA GLY A 48 -4.68 -12.61 -9.01
C GLY A 48 -3.40 -12.21 -9.73
N GLU A 49 -3.41 -11.05 -10.35
CA GLU A 49 -2.25 -10.49 -11.06
C GLU A 49 -2.25 -8.96 -10.96
N CYS A 50 -1.06 -8.36 -11.06
CA CYS A 50 -0.89 -6.92 -11.01
C CYS A 50 -0.89 -6.28 -12.40
N PHE A 51 -1.67 -5.21 -12.56
CA PHE A 51 -1.81 -4.47 -13.83
C PHE A 51 -1.38 -3.00 -13.73
N GLY A 52 -1.00 -2.54 -12.54
CA GLY A 52 -0.67 -1.15 -12.29
C GLY A 52 0.13 -0.99 -11.01
N TRP A 53 1.10 -0.07 -11.05
CA TRP A 53 2.08 0.12 -9.99
C TRP A 53 2.16 1.58 -9.54
N ALA A 54 2.77 1.79 -8.37
CA ALA A 54 3.14 3.12 -7.92
C ALA A 54 4.16 3.78 -8.87
N ARG A 55 4.34 5.10 -8.75
CA ARG A 55 5.29 5.84 -9.58
C ARG A 55 6.69 5.25 -9.47
N GLN A 56 7.35 5.15 -10.62
CA GLN A 56 8.71 4.65 -10.76
C GLN A 56 8.93 3.28 -10.07
N TYR A 57 7.90 2.44 -9.99
CA TYR A 57 8.02 1.12 -9.39
C TYR A 57 8.96 0.24 -10.23
N PRO A 58 10.03 -0.34 -9.65
CA PRO A 58 10.98 -1.15 -10.40
C PRO A 58 10.32 -2.47 -10.85
N MET A 59 10.48 -2.81 -12.13
CA MET A 59 10.01 -4.09 -12.70
C MET A 59 11.13 -5.12 -12.83
N ASP A 60 12.19 -4.98 -12.05
CA ASP A 60 13.19 -6.03 -11.95
C ASP A 60 12.56 -7.28 -11.31
N LYS A 61 13.23 -8.44 -11.44
CA LYS A 61 12.73 -9.73 -10.92
C LYS A 61 12.89 -9.81 -9.39
N THR A 62 12.65 -8.71 -8.69
CA THR A 62 12.70 -8.66 -7.24
C THR A 62 11.51 -9.41 -6.67
N PRO A 63 11.72 -10.36 -5.74
CA PRO A 63 10.62 -11.06 -5.10
C PRO A 63 9.67 -10.11 -4.37
N PHE A 64 8.41 -10.53 -4.22
CA PHE A 64 7.44 -9.84 -3.38
C PHE A 64 8.01 -9.58 -1.98
N ALA A 65 7.69 -8.42 -1.41
CA ALA A 65 8.15 -7.97 -0.09
C ALA A 65 9.67 -7.77 0.05
N ALA A 66 10.48 -7.81 -1.01
CA ALA A 66 11.94 -7.67 -0.90
C ALA A 66 12.50 -6.27 -1.25
N LEU A 67 11.63 -5.28 -1.47
CA LEU A 67 12.05 -3.93 -1.88
C LEU A 67 12.29 -2.96 -0.71
N ASP A 68 12.16 -3.42 0.52
CA ASP A 68 12.53 -2.70 1.74
C ASP A 68 14.05 -2.51 1.85
N SER A 69 14.82 -3.54 1.50
CA SER A 69 16.29 -3.49 1.46
C SER A 69 16.90 -3.03 0.13
N SER A 70 16.07 -2.57 -0.81
CA SER A 70 16.53 -2.12 -2.13
C SER A 70 17.10 -0.69 -2.11
N SER A 71 17.80 -0.29 -3.17
CA SER A 71 18.34 1.08 -3.30
C SER A 71 17.83 1.75 -4.58
N PRO A 72 16.92 2.74 -4.48
CA PRO A 72 16.22 3.18 -3.27
C PRO A 72 15.16 2.17 -2.79
N SER A 73 14.88 2.14 -1.49
CA SER A 73 13.85 1.29 -0.90
C SER A 73 12.45 1.74 -1.31
N ARG A 74 11.45 0.85 -1.23
CA ARG A 74 10.05 1.20 -1.56
C ARG A 74 9.21 1.66 -0.39
N HIS A 75 9.62 1.40 0.86
CA HIS A 75 8.98 2.07 1.97
C HIS A 75 9.35 3.56 1.93
N TYR A 76 8.38 4.42 2.21
CA TYR A 76 8.61 5.84 2.43
C TYR A 76 8.00 6.19 3.78
N GLN A 77 8.84 6.34 4.81
CA GLN A 77 8.39 6.80 6.12
C GLN A 77 8.38 8.32 6.13
N GLN A 78 7.19 8.89 6.34
CA GLN A 78 7.00 10.34 6.41
C GLN A 78 7.65 10.94 7.65
N ASP A 79 8.03 12.22 7.56
CA ASP A 79 8.48 13.00 8.70
C ASP A 79 7.37 13.09 9.77
N HIS A 80 7.75 13.11 11.04
CA HIS A 80 6.83 13.20 12.19
C HIS A 80 6.38 14.66 12.43
N ILE A 81 5.89 15.30 11.39
CA ILE A 81 5.41 16.69 11.39
C ILE A 81 3.96 16.78 10.93
N ALA A 82 3.30 17.92 11.16
CA ALA A 82 1.87 18.07 10.88
C ALA A 82 1.49 17.96 9.39
N ASN A 83 2.40 18.31 8.48
CA ASN A 83 2.17 18.28 7.04
C ASN A 83 3.45 17.80 6.32
N PRO A 84 3.78 16.50 6.39
CA PRO A 84 4.97 15.96 5.75
C PRO A 84 4.83 16.00 4.24
N VAL A 85 5.93 15.75 3.53
CA VAL A 85 5.88 15.49 2.09
C VAL A 85 4.98 14.26 1.85
N PRO A 86 3.97 14.33 0.96
CA PRO A 86 2.99 13.25 0.85
C PRO A 86 3.48 12.07 0.01
N CYS A 87 4.18 12.35 -1.08
CA CYS A 87 4.76 11.37 -1.98
C CYS A 87 6.27 11.53 -1.95
N SER A 88 7.01 10.43 -1.83
CA SER A 88 8.46 10.52 -1.68
C SER A 88 9.11 11.33 -2.80
N ASN A 89 10.07 12.17 -2.43
CA ASN A 89 10.96 12.89 -3.33
C ASN A 89 12.44 12.45 -3.17
N ARG A 90 12.68 11.31 -2.51
CA ARG A 90 14.01 10.78 -2.11
C ARG A 90 14.86 11.68 -1.21
N ARG A 91 14.29 12.74 -0.64
CA ARG A 91 15.01 13.73 0.16
C ARG A 91 14.41 13.96 1.53
N ALA A 92 13.09 14.04 1.61
CA ALA A 92 12.34 14.22 2.85
C ALA A 92 11.80 12.88 3.36
N GLY A 93 11.39 12.84 4.63
CA GLY A 93 11.02 11.62 5.36
C GLY A 93 12.11 11.14 6.29
N VAL A 94 11.68 10.39 7.32
CA VAL A 94 12.60 9.62 8.18
C VAL A 94 13.32 8.58 7.34
N GLU A 95 12.58 7.93 6.43
CA GLU A 95 13.10 7.03 5.41
C GLU A 95 12.61 7.49 4.05
N PRO A 96 13.44 8.19 3.27
CA PRO A 96 12.96 8.85 2.07
C PRO A 96 12.46 7.90 0.98
N GLY A 97 12.89 6.64 0.92
CA GLY A 97 12.44 5.70 -0.10
C GLY A 97 12.74 6.12 -1.55
N ALA A 98 12.01 5.52 -2.50
CA ALA A 98 12.11 5.75 -3.94
C ALA A 98 11.33 6.99 -4.40
N ASP A 99 11.76 7.62 -5.49
CA ASP A 99 11.09 8.83 -6.01
C ASP A 99 9.70 8.49 -6.53
N GLU A 100 8.69 9.05 -5.89
CA GLU A 100 7.30 8.97 -6.30
C GLU A 100 6.71 10.37 -6.58
N THR A 101 7.56 11.36 -6.85
CA THR A 101 7.09 12.67 -7.32
C THR A 101 6.39 12.53 -8.65
N ARG A 102 5.31 13.28 -8.82
CA ARG A 102 4.60 13.37 -10.09
C ARG A 102 5.53 13.86 -11.19
N GLN A 103 5.60 13.10 -12.28
CA GLN A 103 6.43 13.44 -13.43
C GLN A 103 5.64 14.24 -14.48
N ASP A 104 6.36 15.05 -15.25
CA ASP A 104 5.83 15.76 -16.41
C ASP A 104 6.65 15.43 -17.70
N PRO A 105 6.05 14.75 -18.69
CA PRO A 105 4.73 14.14 -18.67
C PRO A 105 4.65 12.95 -17.70
N ILE A 106 3.43 12.61 -17.26
CA ILE A 106 3.14 11.48 -16.35
C ILE A 106 3.76 10.17 -16.85
N SER A 107 3.81 9.97 -18.17
CA SER A 107 4.40 8.78 -18.80
C SER A 107 5.87 8.53 -18.44
N LYS A 108 6.62 9.52 -17.95
CA LYS A 108 8.00 9.32 -17.46
C LYS A 108 8.08 8.48 -16.19
N ALA A 109 6.99 8.37 -15.41
CA ALA A 109 6.94 7.57 -14.20
C ALA A 109 6.62 6.09 -14.45
N TYR A 110 6.26 5.71 -15.69
CA TYR A 110 5.69 4.40 -16.00
C TYR A 110 6.28 3.79 -17.28
N GLY A 111 6.24 2.47 -17.39
CA GLY A 111 6.72 1.73 -18.55
C GLY A 111 8.24 1.64 -18.66
N GLY A 112 8.70 0.88 -19.66
CA GLY A 112 10.12 0.58 -19.84
C GLY A 112 10.66 -0.22 -18.65
N LYS A 113 11.50 0.40 -17.82
CA LYS A 113 12.03 -0.19 -16.58
C LYS A 113 11.07 -0.09 -15.39
N PHE A 114 9.99 0.68 -15.54
CA PHE A 114 8.99 0.91 -14.49
C PHE A 114 7.67 0.20 -14.80
N GLY A 115 6.87 -0.01 -13.76
CA GLY A 115 5.54 -0.60 -13.86
C GLY A 115 4.60 0.22 -14.75
N ALA A 116 3.54 -0.41 -15.23
CA ALA A 116 2.48 0.28 -15.97
C ALA A 116 1.68 1.23 -15.06
N GLN A 117 1.15 2.29 -15.67
CA GLN A 117 0.19 3.16 -15.03
C GLN A 117 -1.14 2.41 -14.81
N PRO A 118 -1.74 2.42 -13.61
CA PRO A 118 -3.05 1.83 -13.38
C PRO A 118 -4.15 2.58 -14.16
N ARG A 119 -5.14 1.83 -14.65
CA ARG A 119 -6.25 2.36 -15.44
C ARG A 119 -7.57 1.76 -14.97
N VAL A 120 -8.60 2.60 -14.84
CA VAL A 120 -9.91 2.18 -14.32
C VAL A 120 -11.04 3.00 -14.94
N LYS A 121 -12.27 2.50 -14.91
CA LYS A 121 -13.45 3.33 -15.21
C LYS A 121 -14.01 3.93 -13.92
N ALA A 122 -14.58 5.13 -14.00
CA ALA A 122 -15.31 5.71 -12.89
C ALA A 122 -16.45 4.75 -12.47
N GLY A 123 -16.57 4.48 -11.17
CA GLY A 123 -17.57 3.54 -10.62
C GLY A 123 -17.10 2.09 -10.51
N ASP A 124 -15.99 1.71 -11.14
CA ASP A 124 -15.42 0.37 -10.99
C ASP A 124 -14.80 0.20 -9.58
N THR A 125 -14.47 -1.05 -9.24
CA THR A 125 -13.71 -1.40 -8.05
C THR A 125 -12.24 -1.61 -8.40
N MET A 126 -11.34 -1.04 -7.60
CA MET A 126 -9.89 -1.26 -7.71
C MET A 126 -9.38 -1.95 -6.45
N CYS A 127 -8.34 -2.77 -6.56
CA CYS A 127 -7.70 -3.40 -5.40
C CYS A 127 -6.22 -3.04 -5.33
N VAL A 128 -5.71 -2.90 -4.10
CA VAL A 128 -4.30 -2.65 -3.81
C VAL A 128 -3.76 -3.81 -2.97
N ARG A 129 -2.50 -4.18 -3.20
CA ARG A 129 -1.77 -5.22 -2.49
C ARG A 129 -0.51 -4.64 -1.84
N TRP A 130 -0.18 -5.11 -0.64
CA TRP A 130 1.02 -4.74 0.11
C TRP A 130 1.56 -5.92 0.93
N PRO A 131 2.84 -5.93 1.33
CA PRO A 131 3.39 -6.93 2.23
C PRO A 131 3.03 -6.65 3.69
N ALA A 132 2.78 -7.71 4.47
CA ALA A 132 2.43 -7.62 5.89
C ALA A 132 3.55 -7.05 6.77
N LYS A 133 4.82 -7.35 6.45
CA LYS A 133 6.00 -6.91 7.19
C LYS A 133 5.91 -7.15 8.70
N ASN A 134 5.42 -8.33 9.05
CA ASN A 134 5.20 -8.81 10.42
C ASN A 134 4.07 -8.11 11.20
N HIS A 135 3.37 -7.16 10.57
CA HIS A 135 2.26 -6.42 11.16
C HIS A 135 0.88 -7.05 10.92
N ALA A 136 0.86 -8.38 10.76
CA ALA A 136 -0.34 -9.18 10.58
C ALA A 136 -0.56 -10.22 11.69
N ALA A 137 0.22 -10.15 12.77
CA ALA A 137 0.13 -11.10 13.88
C ALA A 137 -1.24 -11.04 14.57
N LYS A 138 -1.81 -12.20 14.95
CA LYS A 138 -3.19 -12.28 15.49
C LYS A 138 -3.45 -11.40 16.72
N ASN A 139 -2.45 -11.26 17.59
CA ASN A 139 -2.54 -10.51 18.85
C ASN A 139 -2.26 -9.00 18.69
N GLU A 140 -1.86 -8.55 17.50
CA GLU A 140 -1.64 -7.13 17.23
C GLU A 140 -2.97 -6.42 16.94
N ARG A 141 -3.09 -5.17 17.41
CA ARG A 141 -4.25 -4.32 17.13
C ARG A 141 -4.33 -4.02 15.64
N GLU A 142 -5.53 -4.12 15.06
CA GLU A 142 -5.77 -3.75 13.67
C GLU A 142 -5.41 -2.28 13.41
N LYS A 143 -4.76 -2.06 12.27
CA LYS A 143 -4.40 -0.75 11.73
C LYS A 143 -5.08 -0.59 10.38
N PHE A 144 -5.08 0.63 9.86
CA PHE A 144 -5.81 0.92 8.63
C PHE A 144 -4.91 1.57 7.60
N VAL A 145 -5.06 1.12 6.37
CA VAL A 145 -4.63 1.81 5.16
C VAL A 145 -5.71 2.82 4.79
N ARG A 146 -5.33 4.06 4.53
CA ARG A 146 -6.18 5.06 3.91
C ARG A 146 -5.82 5.19 2.44
N ILE A 147 -6.83 5.18 1.58
CA ILE A 147 -6.68 5.54 0.17
C ILE A 147 -7.17 6.97 0.02
N ASN A 148 -6.25 7.87 -0.29
CA ASN A 148 -6.50 9.29 -0.43
C ASN A 148 -6.44 9.67 -1.91
N MET A 149 -7.49 10.28 -2.43
CA MET A 149 -7.59 10.71 -3.82
C MET A 149 -8.43 11.98 -3.91
N PRO A 150 -7.82 13.16 -4.10
CA PRO A 150 -8.56 14.36 -4.46
C PRO A 150 -9.43 14.10 -5.69
N LEU A 151 -10.69 14.51 -5.65
CA LEU A 151 -11.65 14.27 -6.73
C LEU A 151 -11.56 15.30 -7.87
N GLU A 152 -10.61 16.22 -7.79
CA GLU A 152 -10.28 17.20 -8.81
C GLU A 152 -9.03 16.78 -9.58
N LEU A 153 -8.97 17.14 -10.87
CA LEU A 153 -7.77 16.94 -11.67
C LEU A 153 -6.72 17.98 -11.28
N LEU A 154 -5.63 17.51 -10.70
CA LEU A 154 -4.50 18.34 -10.31
C LEU A 154 -3.40 18.25 -11.36
N ASP A 155 -2.54 19.27 -11.45
CA ASP A 155 -1.33 19.30 -12.29
C ASP A 155 -0.07 18.85 -11.51
N LYS A 156 -0.11 18.89 -10.18
CA LYS A 156 0.96 18.51 -9.25
C LYS A 156 0.44 17.67 -8.10
N ASP A 157 1.36 17.15 -7.29
CA ASP A 157 0.99 16.52 -6.01
C ASP A 157 0.44 17.57 -5.04
N PRO A 158 -0.72 17.35 -4.41
CA PRO A 158 -1.23 18.20 -3.35
C PRO A 158 -0.41 17.98 -2.07
N ASP A 159 -0.63 18.77 -1.03
CA ASP A 159 -0.01 18.55 0.27
C ASP A 159 -0.66 17.39 1.06
N GLN A 160 -0.01 16.94 2.15
CA GLN A 160 -0.52 15.83 2.94
C GLN A 160 -1.88 16.13 3.58
N LYS A 161 -2.12 17.39 3.99
CA LYS A 161 -3.42 17.82 4.53
C LYS A 161 -4.55 17.62 3.51
N THR A 162 -4.32 18.01 2.26
CA THR A 162 -5.28 17.84 1.17
C THR A 162 -5.55 16.37 0.89
N PHE A 163 -4.50 15.53 0.84
CA PHE A 163 -4.69 14.08 0.75
C PHE A 163 -5.53 13.54 1.91
N SER A 164 -5.20 13.89 3.16
CA SER A 164 -5.93 13.37 4.33
C SER A 164 -7.39 13.81 4.39
N ASN A 165 -7.75 14.93 3.75
CA ASN A 165 -9.14 15.36 3.59
C ASN A 165 -9.86 14.70 2.39
N SER A 166 -9.14 13.95 1.57
CA SER A 166 -9.62 13.32 0.34
C SER A 166 -9.63 11.79 0.45
N THR A 167 -9.81 11.23 1.66
CA THR A 167 -9.89 9.77 1.85
C THR A 167 -11.16 9.21 1.19
N ILE A 168 -10.98 8.32 0.22
CA ILE A 168 -12.08 7.61 -0.46
C ILE A 168 -12.31 6.20 0.09
N ALA A 169 -11.32 5.63 0.79
CA ALA A 169 -11.45 4.32 1.41
C ALA A 169 -10.53 4.16 2.63
N THR A 170 -10.98 3.35 3.57
CA THR A 170 -10.22 2.89 4.75
C THR A 170 -10.26 1.38 4.77
N ILE A 171 -9.11 0.73 4.66
CA ILE A 171 -8.98 -0.73 4.47
C ILE A 171 -8.21 -1.31 5.67
N PRO A 172 -8.67 -2.41 6.29
CA PRO A 172 -7.90 -3.11 7.32
C PRO A 172 -6.54 -3.53 6.77
N PHE A 173 -5.47 -3.19 7.47
CA PHE A 173 -4.11 -3.52 7.04
C PHE A 173 -3.89 -5.03 7.04
N LYS A 174 -4.45 -5.74 8.03
CA LYS A 174 -4.23 -7.16 8.28
C LYS A 174 -5.10 -8.11 7.44
N ASN A 175 -5.72 -7.63 6.36
CA ASN A 175 -6.43 -8.48 5.42
C ASN A 175 -5.45 -9.29 4.56
N CYS A 176 -4.81 -10.28 5.19
CA CYS A 176 -3.63 -10.98 4.69
C CYS A 176 -3.86 -12.49 4.57
N HIS A 177 -3.16 -13.12 3.63
CA HIS A 177 -3.20 -14.57 3.42
C HIS A 177 -1.83 -15.20 3.67
N GLY A 178 -1.76 -16.30 4.43
CA GLY A 178 -0.50 -17.04 4.65
C GLY A 178 0.43 -16.44 5.72
N VAL A 179 -0.11 -15.63 6.63
CA VAL A 179 0.64 -15.02 7.73
C VAL A 179 1.40 -16.05 8.57
N GLU A 180 0.80 -17.21 8.85
CA GLU A 180 1.41 -18.26 9.68
C GLU A 180 2.68 -18.86 9.07
N SER A 181 2.81 -18.85 7.74
CA SER A 181 3.97 -19.41 7.04
C SER A 181 5.10 -18.42 6.85
N ASN A 182 4.78 -17.14 6.66
CA ASN A 182 5.77 -16.08 6.50
C ASN A 182 5.10 -14.74 6.86
N PRO A 183 5.17 -14.31 8.13
CA PRO A 183 4.50 -13.08 8.57
C PRO A 183 5.11 -11.81 7.96
N ASP A 184 6.36 -11.86 7.48
CA ASP A 184 7.01 -10.73 6.81
C ASP A 184 6.48 -10.53 5.39
N ALA A 185 6.50 -11.60 4.59
CA ALA A 185 6.13 -11.55 3.18
C ALA A 185 4.70 -12.02 2.91
N ALA A 186 3.82 -12.08 3.92
CA ALA A 186 2.43 -12.41 3.69
C ALA A 186 1.76 -11.30 2.86
N PRO A 187 1.13 -11.63 1.71
CA PRO A 187 0.42 -10.64 0.94
C PRO A 187 -0.88 -10.26 1.63
N CYS A 188 -1.07 -8.95 1.77
CA CYS A 188 -2.26 -8.31 2.25
C CYS A 188 -2.85 -7.43 1.16
N GLY A 189 -4.12 -7.07 1.29
CA GLY A 189 -4.70 -6.12 0.37
C GLY A 189 -6.13 -5.75 0.67
N GLY A 190 -6.72 -4.96 -0.19
CA GLY A 190 -8.15 -4.74 -0.19
C GLY A 190 -8.63 -3.99 -1.40
N CYS A 191 -9.93 -4.04 -1.60
CA CYS A 191 -10.60 -3.45 -2.74
C CYS A 191 -11.49 -2.28 -2.29
N PHE A 192 -11.62 -1.28 -3.14
CA PHE A 192 -12.41 -0.09 -2.87
C PHE A 192 -13.05 0.43 -4.17
N PRO A 193 -14.23 1.08 -4.07
CA PRO A 193 -14.88 1.66 -5.22
C PRO A 193 -14.19 2.96 -5.65
N ILE A 194 -14.05 3.16 -6.95
CA ILE A 194 -13.72 4.45 -7.56
C ILE A 194 -15.01 5.25 -7.68
N PRO A 195 -15.05 6.54 -7.27
CA PRO A 195 -16.24 7.38 -7.42
C PRO A 195 -16.78 7.37 -8.86
N ALA A 196 -18.10 7.26 -9.00
CA ALA A 196 -18.76 7.05 -10.31
C ALA A 196 -18.86 8.32 -11.17
N ASN A 197 -18.77 9.49 -10.56
CA ASN A 197 -18.97 10.80 -11.19
C ASN A 197 -17.66 11.52 -11.55
N LEU A 198 -16.56 10.78 -11.69
CA LEU A 198 -15.27 11.35 -12.08
C LEU A 198 -15.26 11.72 -13.56
N GLN A 199 -14.57 12.81 -13.88
CA GLN A 199 -14.23 13.15 -15.27
C GLN A 199 -13.10 12.27 -15.78
N THR A 200 -13.05 12.04 -17.09
CA THR A 200 -11.89 11.41 -17.73
C THR A 200 -10.62 12.22 -17.45
N GLY A 201 -9.57 11.57 -16.92
CA GLY A 201 -8.31 12.24 -16.59
C GLY A 201 -7.36 11.42 -15.72
N ASN A 202 -6.27 12.05 -15.28
CA ASN A 202 -5.30 11.43 -14.38
C ASN A 202 -5.46 12.00 -12.97
N TYR A 203 -5.82 11.14 -12.02
CA TYR A 203 -5.97 11.47 -10.62
C TYR A 203 -4.74 11.03 -9.84
N VAL A 204 -4.35 11.80 -8.83
CA VAL A 204 -3.29 11.39 -7.92
C VAL A 204 -3.89 10.63 -6.74
N VAL A 205 -3.29 9.50 -6.41
CA VAL A 205 -3.76 8.65 -5.32
C VAL A 205 -2.59 8.32 -4.39
N GLN A 206 -2.89 8.26 -3.10
CA GLN A 206 -1.95 7.88 -2.05
C GLN A 206 -2.53 6.71 -1.24
N TRP A 207 -1.74 5.65 -1.13
CA TRP A 207 -1.86 4.63 -0.10
C TRP A 207 -1.10 5.14 1.12
N ARG A 208 -1.77 5.25 2.28
CA ARG A 208 -1.15 5.75 3.51
C ARG A 208 -1.49 4.85 4.69
N TRP A 209 -0.49 4.27 5.31
CA TRP A 209 -0.64 3.37 6.45
C TRP A 209 0.01 3.96 7.69
N GLU A 210 -0.67 3.82 8.83
CA GLU A 210 -0.13 4.19 10.14
C GLU A 210 0.31 2.94 10.89
N LEU A 211 1.62 2.79 11.06
CA LEU A 211 2.21 1.66 11.79
C LEU A 211 2.01 1.90 13.29
N ASN A 212 2.72 2.89 13.83
CA ASN A 212 2.56 3.40 15.18
C ASN A 212 1.91 4.77 15.15
N GLU A 213 1.45 5.24 16.31
CA GLU A 213 0.85 6.57 16.42
C GLU A 213 1.81 7.64 15.89
N GLY A 214 1.40 8.34 14.83
CA GLY A 214 2.24 9.37 14.18
C GLY A 214 3.28 8.85 13.18
N GLU A 215 3.43 7.54 13.02
CA GLU A 215 4.38 6.92 12.09
C GLU A 215 3.68 6.43 10.83
N PHE A 216 3.82 7.19 9.75
CA PHE A 216 3.12 6.95 8.50
C PHE A 216 4.05 6.49 7.38
N TYR A 217 3.58 5.50 6.63
CA TYR A 217 4.18 5.05 5.38
C TYR A 217 3.26 5.43 4.22
N ALA A 218 3.83 5.81 3.09
CA ALA A 218 3.05 6.19 1.92
C ALA A 218 3.59 5.64 0.60
N SER A 219 2.68 5.41 -0.34
CA SER A 219 2.99 5.15 -1.75
C SER A 219 2.03 5.92 -2.65
N CYS A 220 2.52 6.55 -3.70
CA CYS A 220 1.74 7.40 -4.60
C CYS A 220 1.74 6.90 -6.06
N TRP A 221 0.61 7.12 -6.73
CA TRP A 221 0.44 6.82 -8.16
C TRP A 221 -0.49 7.79 -8.87
N ASP A 222 -0.44 7.76 -10.20
CA ASP A 222 -1.33 8.45 -11.11
C ASP A 222 -2.32 7.45 -11.70
N LEU A 223 -3.58 7.59 -11.37
CA LEU A 223 -4.66 6.74 -11.84
C LEU A 223 -5.31 7.34 -13.08
N ALA A 224 -5.19 6.66 -14.23
CA ALA A 224 -5.91 7.06 -15.43
C ALA A 224 -7.37 6.57 -15.33
N VAL A 225 -8.29 7.51 -15.15
CA VAL A 225 -9.72 7.23 -15.07
C VAL A 225 -10.39 7.53 -16.41
N THR A 226 -11.17 6.57 -16.91
CA THR A 226 -12.16 6.82 -17.96
C THR A 226 -13.50 7.10 -17.29
N GLY A 227 -14.05 8.30 -17.45
CA GLY A 227 -15.22 8.76 -16.71
C GLY A 227 -16.21 9.50 -17.61
N THR A 228 -16.83 10.56 -17.08
CA THR A 228 -17.63 11.47 -17.91
C THR A 228 -16.69 12.30 -18.80
N ASP A 229 -17.00 12.36 -20.09
CA ASP A 229 -16.22 13.20 -21.02
C ASP A 229 -16.58 14.68 -20.81
N PRO A 230 -15.59 15.56 -20.55
CA PRO A 230 -15.84 17.00 -20.42
C PRO A 230 -16.45 17.64 -21.68
N THR A 231 -16.28 16.99 -22.83
CA THR A 231 -16.70 17.46 -24.16
C THR A 231 -17.99 16.81 -24.69
N ALA A 232 -18.63 15.91 -23.94
CA ALA A 232 -19.91 15.35 -24.37
C ALA A 232 -21.01 16.45 -24.31
N PRO A 233 -21.64 16.83 -25.43
CA PRO A 233 -22.76 17.77 -25.40
C PRO A 233 -23.89 17.16 -24.56
N GLY A 234 -24.40 17.93 -23.60
CA GLY A 234 -25.36 17.54 -22.57
C GLY A 234 -26.38 16.48 -22.99
N GLY A 235 -26.07 15.22 -22.70
CA GLY A 235 -27.04 14.14 -22.62
C GLY A 235 -27.63 14.14 -21.22
N ASN A 236 -28.86 14.62 -21.08
CA ASN A 236 -29.67 14.51 -19.87
C ASN A 236 -29.72 13.04 -19.43
N GLN A 237 -28.91 12.65 -18.43
CA GLN A 237 -29.04 11.35 -17.76
C GLN A 237 -29.62 11.56 -16.37
N THR A 238 -30.92 11.86 -16.34
CA THR A 238 -31.75 11.61 -15.16
C THR A 238 -32.23 10.17 -15.25
N ALA A 239 -31.41 9.22 -14.82
CA ALA A 239 -31.88 7.89 -14.44
C ALA A 239 -31.64 7.75 -12.92
N PRO A 240 -32.67 7.42 -12.12
CA PRO A 240 -32.47 7.17 -10.70
C PRO A 240 -31.49 6.00 -10.52
N LEU A 241 -30.44 6.21 -9.72
CA LEU A 241 -29.57 5.13 -9.27
C LEU A 241 -30.43 4.04 -8.60
N PRO A 242 -30.22 2.74 -8.89
CA PRO A 242 -30.76 1.69 -8.06
C PRO A 242 -30.20 1.85 -6.63
N PRO A 243 -30.99 1.55 -5.58
CA PRO A 243 -30.50 1.61 -4.21
C PRO A 243 -29.25 0.74 -4.07
N PRO A 244 -28.26 1.16 -3.25
CA PRO A 244 -27.04 0.40 -3.05
C PRO A 244 -27.39 -1.03 -2.64
N THR A 245 -26.90 -2.00 -3.41
CA THR A 245 -26.92 -3.39 -2.99
C THR A 245 -26.08 -3.47 -1.72
N PRO A 246 -26.61 -3.93 -0.58
CA PRO A 246 -25.80 -4.14 0.60
C PRO A 246 -24.65 -5.07 0.21
N LEU A 247 -23.41 -4.62 0.37
CA LEU A 247 -22.26 -5.52 0.40
C LEU A 247 -22.61 -6.57 1.45
N GLY A 248 -22.81 -7.81 0.97
CA GLY A 248 -23.16 -8.94 1.81
C GLY A 248 -22.22 -8.95 3.01
N ARG A 249 -22.80 -9.15 4.20
CA ARG A 249 -22.06 -9.34 5.45
C ARG A 249 -20.85 -10.23 5.15
N SER A 250 -19.66 -9.63 5.19
CA SER A 250 -18.42 -10.35 5.42
C SER A 250 -18.63 -11.13 6.71
N THR A 251 -18.98 -12.41 6.59
CA THR A 251 -18.93 -13.34 7.69
C THR A 251 -17.46 -13.55 7.97
N SER A 252 -16.91 -12.68 8.82
CA SER A 252 -15.73 -12.98 9.61
C SER A 252 -15.89 -14.40 10.16
N VAL A 253 -15.03 -15.30 9.69
CA VAL A 253 -14.90 -16.68 10.19
C VAL A 253 -14.37 -16.71 11.64
N PHE A 254 -14.21 -15.55 12.29
CA PHE A 254 -13.86 -15.43 13.72
C PHE A 254 -15.05 -15.10 14.64
N GLY A 255 -16.30 -15.14 14.16
CA GLY A 255 -17.49 -14.85 14.97
C GLY A 255 -17.97 -15.92 15.95
N ASN A 256 -17.36 -17.12 15.99
CA ASN A 256 -17.87 -18.26 16.77
C ASN A 256 -16.98 -18.70 17.94
N LEU A 257 -16.33 -17.77 18.64
CA LEU A 257 -15.56 -18.07 19.87
C LEU A 257 -15.79 -17.07 21.01
N ALA A 258 -17.02 -16.54 21.13
CA ALA A 258 -17.44 -15.70 22.26
C ALA A 258 -18.81 -16.10 22.84
N LYS A 259 -19.13 -17.40 22.84
CA LYS A 259 -20.20 -17.98 23.67
C LYS A 259 -19.67 -19.25 24.32
N ASN A 260 -18.95 -19.06 25.43
CA ASN A 260 -18.77 -19.99 26.56
C ASN A 260 -17.64 -19.48 27.46
N ILE A 261 -17.86 -18.31 28.07
CA ILE A 261 -17.48 -17.98 29.46
C ILE A 261 -18.63 -17.14 30.03
#